data_AF-A0A7X5DH40-F1
#
_entry.id   AF-A0A7X5DH40-F1
#
_cell.length_a   1.000
_cell.length_b   1.000
_cell.length_c   1.000
_cell.angle_alpha   90.00
_cell.angle_beta   90.00
_cell.angle_gamma   90.00
#
_symmetry.space_group_name_H-M   'P 1'
#
loop_
_entity.id
_entity.type
_entity.pdbx_description
1 polymer ?
#
loop_
_entity_poly.entity_id
_entity_poly.type
_entity_poly.pdbx_seq_one_letter_code
_entity_poly.pdbx_strand_id
1 'polypeptide(L)'
;DGAPIGDRSVVARAGIVVYLDETLLDDSWDAELADGGLMLLNTRRAVDDPRVVAIDADGISAAVLGRPIPNTVFLGAIPALCDAVSLEDVHEGIRATMPARLHEKNVRIVDAAFEALASRPDLPHLGGLGQRGGDSGTGLFDLAAAVLLEGEGSEA
;
A
#
# COMPACT_ATOMS: atom_id res chain seq x y z
N ASP A 1 -8.19 8.77 -13.25
CA ASP A 1 -8.98 9.40 -14.33
C ASP A 1 -8.66 8.84 -15.73
N GLY A 2 -7.65 7.95 -15.88
CA GLY A 2 -7.28 7.38 -17.18
C GLY A 2 -6.66 8.42 -18.12
N ALA A 3 -6.31 9.60 -17.61
CA ALA A 3 -5.72 10.66 -18.41
C ALA A 3 -4.27 10.29 -18.80
N PRO A 4 -3.77 10.79 -19.95
CA PRO A 4 -2.39 10.58 -20.35
C PRO A 4 -1.40 11.12 -19.31
N ILE A 5 -0.29 10.41 -19.11
CA ILE A 5 0.83 10.87 -18.28
C ILE A 5 1.56 11.99 -19.02
N GLY A 6 1.23 13.24 -18.67
CA GLY A 6 1.88 14.44 -19.21
C GLY A 6 3.17 14.83 -18.49
N ASP A 7 3.22 14.59 -17.17
CA ASP A 7 4.37 14.86 -16.32
C ASP A 7 5.15 13.58 -16.05
N ARG A 8 6.47 13.61 -16.27
CA ARG A 8 7.42 12.50 -16.05
C ARG A 8 8.56 12.91 -15.13
N SER A 9 8.39 14.00 -14.38
CA SER A 9 9.31 14.40 -13.32
C SER A 9 9.32 13.36 -12.19
N VAL A 10 10.32 13.46 -11.32
CA VAL A 10 10.43 12.59 -10.15
C VAL A 10 9.24 12.84 -9.23
N VAL A 11 8.64 11.77 -8.73
CA VAL A 11 7.57 11.84 -7.73
C VAL A 11 8.18 12.31 -6.40
N ALA A 12 7.86 13.53 -5.99
CA ALA A 12 8.32 14.07 -4.71
C ALA A 12 7.50 13.56 -3.52
N ARG A 13 6.19 13.36 -3.71
CA ARG A 13 5.25 12.84 -2.71
C ARG A 13 4.31 11.83 -3.35
N ALA A 14 4.16 10.65 -2.76
CA ALA A 14 3.40 9.54 -3.33
C ALA A 14 2.24 9.09 -2.42
N GLY A 15 1.17 8.56 -3.03
CA GLY A 15 0.08 7.93 -2.28
C GLY A 15 0.50 6.62 -1.60
N ILE A 16 1.47 5.92 -2.18
CA ILE A 16 2.11 4.74 -1.57
C ILE A 16 3.62 4.88 -1.75
N VAL A 17 4.38 4.78 -0.67
CA VAL A 17 5.85 4.65 -0.66
C VAL A 17 6.21 3.26 -0.17
N VAL A 18 7.18 2.60 -0.81
CA VAL A 18 7.56 1.22 -0.49
C VAL A 18 9.03 1.17 -0.09
N TYR A 19 9.32 0.73 1.13
CA TYR A 19 10.66 0.41 1.60
C TYR A 19 10.85 -1.11 1.61
N LEU A 20 11.67 -1.59 0.67
CA LEU A 20 11.99 -3.01 0.51
C LEU A 20 12.84 -3.57 1.67
N ASP A 21 13.49 -2.68 2.40
CA ASP A 21 14.39 -2.98 3.53
C ASP A 21 14.27 -1.83 4.54
N GLU A 22 14.14 -2.15 5.82
CA GLU A 22 14.01 -1.16 6.89
C GLU A 22 15.27 -0.30 7.12
N THR A 23 16.44 -0.73 6.63
CA THR A 23 17.69 0.04 6.71
C THR A 23 17.70 1.25 5.77
N LEU A 24 16.77 1.31 4.81
CA LEU A 24 16.57 2.47 3.94
C LEU A 24 15.73 3.56 4.60
N LEU A 25 15.09 3.27 5.73
CA LEU A 25 14.23 4.21 6.43
C LEU A 25 15.09 5.22 7.20
N ASP A 26 14.77 6.50 7.05
CA ASP A 26 15.30 7.59 7.87
C ASP A 26 14.17 8.35 8.56
N ASP A 27 14.52 9.28 9.45
CA ASP A 27 13.55 10.03 10.27
C ASP A 27 12.65 10.98 9.44
N SER A 28 12.88 11.13 8.14
CA SER A 28 12.16 12.04 7.23
C SER A 28 11.27 11.34 6.18
N TRP A 29 11.03 10.03 6.35
CA TRP A 29 10.21 9.22 5.45
C TRP A 29 8.81 9.80 5.18
N ASP A 30 8.24 10.52 6.16
CA ASP A 30 6.91 11.10 6.06
C ASP A 30 6.81 12.23 5.04
N ALA A 31 7.94 12.89 4.72
CA ALA A 31 8.03 13.90 3.67
C ALA A 31 7.80 13.33 2.27
N GLU A 32 7.99 12.01 2.07
CA GLU A 32 7.74 11.31 0.80
C GLU A 32 6.26 10.94 0.60
N LEU A 33 5.43 11.06 1.64
CA LEU A 33 4.00 10.73 1.54
C LEU A 33 3.19 11.93 1.09
N ALA A 34 2.30 11.72 0.12
CA ALA A 34 1.19 12.62 -0.15
C ALA A 34 0.18 12.59 1.03
N ASP A 35 -0.71 13.58 1.08
CA ASP A 35 -1.72 13.63 2.14
C ASP A 35 -2.65 12.40 2.05
N GLY A 36 -2.80 11.69 3.17
CA GLY A 36 -3.51 10.40 3.22
C GLY A 36 -2.73 9.22 2.62
N GLY A 37 -1.46 9.40 2.26
CA GLY A 37 -0.62 8.33 1.73
C GLY A 37 -0.19 7.29 2.78
N LEU A 38 0.29 6.15 2.30
CA LEU A 38 0.72 5.01 3.12
C LEU A 38 2.16 4.62 2.82
N MET A 39 2.86 4.13 3.84
CA MET A 39 4.16 3.51 3.73
C MET A 39 4.04 2.00 3.87
N LEU A 40 4.47 1.26 2.85
CA LEU A 40 4.66 -0.19 2.90
C LEU A 40 6.10 -0.48 3.32
N LEU A 41 6.29 -1.18 4.44
CA LEU A 41 7.61 -1.45 5.01
C LEU A 41 7.86 -2.94 5.17
N ASN A 42 8.97 -3.43 4.62
CA ASN A 42 9.45 -4.78 4.91
C ASN A 42 10.04 -4.80 6.32
N THR A 43 9.25 -5.28 7.27
CA THR A 43 9.72 -5.43 8.65
C THR A 43 8.87 -6.44 9.40
N ARG A 44 9.48 -7.05 10.41
CA ARG A 44 8.81 -7.92 11.39
C ARG A 44 8.49 -7.17 12.68
N ARG A 45 8.96 -5.92 12.80
CA ARG A 45 8.79 -5.09 13.99
C ARG A 45 7.41 -4.44 13.96
N ALA A 46 6.81 -4.28 15.13
CA ALA A 46 5.63 -3.43 15.25
C ALA A 46 6.05 -1.97 15.01
N VAL A 47 5.28 -1.26 14.20
CA VAL A 47 5.45 0.18 13.97
C VAL A 47 4.19 0.88 14.46
N ASP A 48 4.37 1.85 15.35
CA ASP A 48 3.29 2.60 15.97
C ASP A 48 3.03 3.90 15.18
N ASP A 49 2.66 3.75 13.91
CA ASP A 49 2.18 4.83 13.06
C ASP A 49 1.10 4.27 12.11
N PRO A 50 -0.13 4.83 12.11
CA PRO A 50 -1.24 4.30 11.32
C PRO A 50 -1.03 4.43 9.80
N ARG A 51 -0.06 5.23 9.35
CA ARG A 51 0.32 5.34 7.93
C ARG A 51 1.26 4.23 7.49
N VAL A 52 1.80 3.45 8.43
CA VAL A 52 2.80 2.41 8.15
C VAL A 52 2.18 1.03 8.15
N VAL A 53 2.23 0.38 6.99
CA VAL A 53 1.83 -1.01 6.78
C VAL A 53 3.07 -1.89 6.79
N ALA A 54 3.35 -2.50 7.94
CA ALA A 54 4.40 -3.48 8.09
C ALA A 54 4.01 -4.86 7.53
N ILE A 55 4.94 -5.51 6.82
CA ILE A 55 4.80 -6.87 6.31
C ILE A 55 6.14 -7.61 6.32
N ASP A 56 6.16 -8.89 6.72
CA ASP A 56 7.35 -9.75 6.65
C ASP A 56 7.55 -10.29 5.22
N ALA A 57 8.00 -9.41 4.32
CA ALA A 57 8.15 -9.74 2.90
C ALA A 57 9.25 -10.78 2.67
N ASP A 58 10.33 -10.72 3.45
CA ASP A 58 11.38 -11.72 3.40
C ASP A 58 10.88 -13.10 3.82
N GLY A 59 10.10 -13.19 4.91
CA GLY A 59 9.50 -14.44 5.36
C GLY A 59 8.53 -15.04 4.35
N ILE A 60 7.62 -14.24 3.80
CA ILE A 60 6.61 -14.69 2.81
C ILE A 60 7.30 -15.26 1.57
N SER A 61 8.24 -14.52 0.99
CA SER A 61 8.93 -14.96 -0.23
C SER A 61 9.85 -16.15 0.02
N ALA A 62 10.55 -16.18 1.17
CA ALA A 62 11.40 -17.29 1.56
C ALA A 62 10.63 -18.60 1.77
N ALA A 63 9.39 -18.55 2.27
CA ALA A 63 8.55 -19.73 2.43
C ALA A 63 8.24 -20.42 1.09
N VAL A 64 8.19 -19.66 -0.02
CA VAL A 64 7.90 -20.19 -1.37
C VAL A 64 9.15 -20.51 -2.16
N LEU A 65 10.18 -19.66 -2.07
CA LEU A 65 11.38 -19.71 -2.91
C LEU A 65 12.62 -20.25 -2.22
N GLY A 66 12.59 -20.39 -0.89
CA GLY A 66 13.76 -20.72 -0.06
C GLY A 66 14.75 -19.57 0.12
N ARG A 67 14.42 -18.35 -0.35
CA ARG A 67 15.24 -17.14 -0.21
C ARG A 67 14.36 -15.89 -0.23
N PRO A 68 14.80 -14.79 0.41
CA PRO A 68 14.07 -13.52 0.39
C PRO A 68 14.05 -12.90 -1.01
N ILE A 69 12.86 -12.50 -1.46
CA ILE A 69 12.56 -11.74 -2.67
C ILE A 69 11.41 -10.75 -2.32
N PRO A 70 11.68 -9.68 -1.57
CA PRO A 70 10.64 -8.81 -1.03
C PRO A 70 9.84 -8.09 -2.11
N ASN A 71 10.47 -7.71 -3.23
CA ASN A 71 9.83 -6.95 -4.30
C ASN A 71 8.54 -7.62 -4.81
N THR A 72 8.54 -8.95 -4.98
CA THR A 72 7.36 -9.68 -5.48
C THR A 72 6.23 -9.72 -4.45
N VAL A 73 6.55 -9.71 -3.15
CA VAL A 73 5.54 -9.60 -2.09
C VAL A 73 4.82 -8.26 -2.20
N PHE A 74 5.57 -7.17 -2.40
CA PHE A 74 4.95 -5.85 -2.52
C PHE A 74 4.05 -5.69 -3.74
N LEU A 75 4.31 -6.44 -4.83
CA LEU A 75 3.37 -6.50 -5.96
C LEU A 75 2.00 -7.06 -5.55
N GLY A 76 1.94 -7.99 -4.60
CA GLY A 76 0.67 -8.49 -4.04
C GLY A 76 0.12 -7.65 -2.89
N ALA A 77 0.97 -6.89 -2.20
CA ALA A 77 0.55 -6.00 -1.13
C ALA A 77 -0.22 -4.77 -1.65
N ILE A 78 0.25 -4.16 -2.74
CA ILE A 78 -0.37 -2.96 -3.34
C ILE A 78 -1.86 -3.15 -3.67
N PRO A 79 -2.29 -4.20 -4.40
CA PRO A 79 -3.71 -4.39 -4.73
C PRO A 79 -4.60 -4.66 -3.51
N ALA A 80 -4.05 -5.01 -2.34
CA ALA A 80 -4.81 -5.12 -1.09
C ALA A 80 -5.07 -3.77 -0.41
N LEU A 81 -4.35 -2.72 -0.84
CA LEU A 81 -4.39 -1.39 -0.23
C LEU A 81 -4.94 -0.31 -1.16
N CYS A 82 -5.13 -0.58 -2.44
CA CYS A 82 -5.72 0.40 -3.36
C CYS A 82 -6.46 -0.21 -4.55
N ASP A 83 -7.36 0.59 -5.14
CA ASP A 83 -8.17 0.20 -6.31
C ASP A 83 -7.46 0.46 -7.65
N ALA A 84 -6.22 0.98 -7.63
CA ALA A 84 -5.53 1.39 -8.86
C ALA A 84 -4.98 0.22 -9.68
N VAL A 85 -4.76 -0.93 -9.04
CA VAL A 85 -4.26 -2.16 -9.65
C VAL A 85 -4.99 -3.33 -9.01
N SER A 86 -5.55 -4.22 -9.80
CA SER A 86 -6.19 -5.44 -9.29
C SER A 86 -5.17 -6.57 -9.10
N LEU A 87 -5.51 -7.58 -8.29
CA LEU A 87 -4.71 -8.78 -8.15
C LEU A 87 -4.48 -9.50 -9.50
N GLU A 88 -5.50 -9.52 -10.36
CA GLU A 88 -5.42 -10.10 -11.70
C GLU A 88 -4.45 -9.33 -12.61
N ASP A 89 -4.43 -7.99 -12.53
CA ASP A 89 -3.48 -7.17 -13.30
C ASP A 89 -2.03 -7.54 -12.95
N VAL A 90 -1.77 -7.82 -11.66
CA VAL A 90 -0.44 -8.25 -11.19
C VAL A 90 -0.09 -9.64 -11.73
N HIS A 91 -1.05 -10.58 -11.70
CA HIS A 91 -0.86 -11.92 -12.26
C HIS A 91 -0.54 -11.87 -13.75
N GLU A 92 -1.28 -11.07 -14.53
CA GLU A 92 -1.02 -10.86 -15.95
C GLU A 92 0.33 -10.18 -16.18
N GLY A 93 0.67 -9.17 -15.37
CA GLY A 93 1.98 -8.52 -15.40
C GLY A 93 3.13 -9.51 -15.21
N ILE A 94 3.01 -10.45 -14.27
CA ILE A 94 3.99 -11.54 -14.08
C ILE A 94 4.08 -12.42 -15.32
N ARG A 95 2.93 -12.84 -15.87
CA ARG A 95 2.89 -13.73 -17.05
C ARG A 95 3.51 -13.09 -18.28
N ALA A 96 3.29 -11.79 -18.47
CA ALA A 96 3.77 -11.03 -19.61
C ALA A 96 5.26 -10.67 -19.55
N THR A 97 5.81 -10.47 -18.35
CA THR A 97 7.17 -9.89 -18.19
C THR A 97 8.22 -10.88 -17.68
N MET A 98 7.81 -11.97 -17.01
CA MET A 98 8.74 -12.90 -16.38
C MET A 98 8.85 -14.23 -17.14
N PRO A 99 9.97 -14.97 -17.01
CA PRO A 99 10.09 -16.31 -17.56
C PRO A 99 9.05 -17.29 -16.99
N ALA A 100 8.46 -18.14 -17.85
CA ALA A 100 7.39 -19.09 -17.49
C ALA A 100 7.69 -19.95 -16.26
N ARG A 101 8.94 -20.39 -16.09
CA ARG A 101 9.39 -21.19 -14.93
C ARG A 101 9.22 -20.49 -13.58
N LEU A 102 9.03 -19.16 -13.56
CA LEU A 102 8.87 -18.36 -12.35
C LEU A 102 7.41 -18.02 -12.04
N HIS A 103 6.48 -18.19 -13.00
CA HIS A 103 5.11 -17.72 -12.89
C HIS A 103 4.40 -18.29 -11.67
N GLU A 104 4.33 -19.62 -11.54
CA GLU A 104 3.60 -20.29 -10.45
C GLU A 104 4.08 -19.83 -9.07
N LYS A 105 5.39 -19.72 -8.89
CA LYS A 105 5.99 -19.33 -7.60
C LYS A 105 5.74 -17.85 -7.29
N ASN A 106 5.85 -16.96 -8.28
CA ASN A 106 5.61 -15.54 -8.08
C ASN A 106 4.13 -15.25 -7.86
N VAL A 107 3.22 -15.91 -8.58
CA VAL A 107 1.77 -15.82 -8.35
C VAL A 107 1.44 -16.25 -6.92
N ARG A 108 1.98 -17.38 -6.45
CA ARG A 108 1.80 -17.84 -5.06
C ARG A 108 2.28 -16.82 -4.03
N ILE A 109 3.40 -16.13 -4.29
CA ILE A 109 3.89 -15.06 -3.41
C ILE A 109 2.93 -13.88 -3.38
N VAL A 110 2.46 -13.45 -4.56
CA VAL A 110 1.52 -12.34 -4.71
C VAL A 110 0.21 -12.64 -3.98
N ASP A 111 -0.33 -13.84 -4.14
CA ASP A 111 -1.56 -14.26 -3.45
C ASP A 111 -1.38 -14.26 -1.93
N ALA A 112 -0.26 -14.81 -1.43
CA ALA A 112 0.03 -14.84 0.00
C ALA A 112 0.18 -13.43 0.59
N ALA A 113 0.80 -12.50 -0.16
CA ALA A 113 0.94 -11.11 0.27
C ALA A 113 -0.41 -10.38 0.30
N PHE A 114 -1.24 -10.59 -0.73
CA PHE A 114 -2.58 -10.02 -0.80
C PHE A 114 -3.44 -10.52 0.36
N GLU A 115 -3.49 -11.84 0.58
CA GLU A 115 -4.26 -12.45 1.67
C GLU A 115 -3.83 -11.94 3.05
N ALA A 116 -2.51 -11.80 3.28
CA ALA A 116 -1.96 -11.32 4.53
C ALA A 116 -2.42 -9.90 4.90
N LEU A 117 -2.68 -9.03 3.91
CA LEU A 117 -3.15 -7.67 4.13
C LEU A 117 -4.66 -7.52 4.01
N ALA A 118 -5.30 -8.18 3.05
CA ALA A 118 -6.76 -8.12 2.85
C ALA A 118 -7.53 -8.68 4.05
N SER A 119 -6.91 -9.56 4.85
CA SER A 119 -7.48 -10.09 6.09
C SER A 119 -7.39 -9.12 7.28
N ARG A 120 -6.80 -7.92 7.10
CA ARG A 120 -6.60 -6.91 8.15
C ARG A 120 -7.60 -5.76 7.98
N PRO A 121 -8.75 -5.77 8.69
CA PRO A 121 -9.79 -4.75 8.54
C PRO A 121 -9.41 -3.38 9.12
N ASP A 122 -8.32 -3.32 9.90
CA ASP A 122 -7.74 -2.11 10.47
C ASP A 122 -6.95 -1.29 9.45
N LEU A 123 -6.58 -1.87 8.31
CA LEU A 123 -5.74 -1.19 7.35
C LEU A 123 -6.50 -0.14 6.55
N PRO A 124 -5.93 1.06 6.37
CA PRO A 124 -6.48 2.05 5.46
C PRO A 124 -6.45 1.52 4.02
N HIS A 125 -7.55 1.71 3.31
CA HIS A 125 -7.64 1.40 1.88
C HIS A 125 -7.70 2.71 1.10
N LEU A 126 -6.71 2.93 0.25
CA LEU A 126 -6.68 4.05 -0.68
C LEU A 126 -7.69 3.76 -1.80
N GLY A 127 -8.46 4.74 -2.24
CA GLY A 127 -9.22 4.58 -3.48
C GLY A 127 -8.28 4.56 -4.69
N GLY A 128 -8.61 5.33 -5.73
CA GLY A 128 -7.63 5.62 -6.79
C GLY A 128 -6.42 6.39 -6.27
N LEU A 129 -5.21 6.09 -6.78
CA LEU A 129 -3.94 6.73 -6.42
C LEU A 129 -3.76 8.17 -6.97
N GLY A 130 -4.85 8.93 -7.14
CA GLY A 130 -4.92 10.08 -8.04
C GLY A 130 -5.45 11.39 -7.48
N GLN A 131 -5.41 11.63 -6.16
CA GLN A 131 -5.72 12.97 -5.65
C GLN A 131 -4.45 13.82 -5.68
N ARG A 132 -4.42 14.81 -6.59
CA ARG A 132 -3.40 15.87 -6.58
C ARG A 132 -3.51 16.61 -5.25
N GLY A 133 -2.41 16.65 -4.50
CA GLY A 133 -2.25 17.66 -3.45
C GLY A 133 -2.32 19.04 -4.09
N GLY A 134 -3.50 19.67 -4.05
CA GLY A 134 -3.77 20.96 -4.65
C GLY A 134 -4.95 20.99 -5.62
N ASP A 135 -6.15 20.62 -5.17
CA ASP A 135 -7.36 21.40 -5.46
C ASP A 135 -8.41 21.15 -4.37
N SER A 136 -9.10 22.20 -3.95
CA SER A 136 -10.04 22.21 -2.83
C SER A 136 -11.22 21.23 -3.05
N GLY A 137 -11.37 20.25 -2.16
CA GLY A 137 -12.54 19.36 -2.17
C GLY A 137 -12.42 18.16 -1.22
N THR A 138 -12.78 18.38 0.05
CA THR A 138 -13.26 17.40 1.03
C THR A 138 -12.78 15.93 0.89
N GLY A 139 -11.62 15.62 1.47
CA GLY A 139 -11.04 14.27 1.52
C GLY A 139 -10.92 13.72 2.95
N LEU A 140 -11.70 12.66 3.22
CA LEU A 140 -11.66 11.61 4.26
C LEU A 140 -11.50 11.96 5.75
N PHE A 141 -10.99 13.11 6.17
CA PHE A 141 -11.02 13.53 7.58
C PHE A 141 -12.35 14.17 8.01
N ASP A 142 -13.25 14.45 7.06
CA ASP A 142 -14.57 15.04 7.36
C ASP A 142 -15.61 14.01 7.83
N LEU A 143 -15.33 12.71 7.68
CA LEU A 143 -16.22 11.66 8.21
C LEU A 143 -15.95 11.34 9.69
N ALA A 144 -14.75 11.67 10.20
CA ALA A 144 -14.43 11.55 11.62
C ALA A 144 -15.17 12.59 12.48
N ALA A 145 -15.61 13.71 11.89
CA ALA A 145 -16.39 14.74 12.55
C ALA A 145 -17.90 14.43 12.66
N ALA A 146 -18.44 13.49 11.88
CA ALA A 146 -19.88 13.26 11.80
C ALA A 146 -20.42 12.17 12.73
N VAL A 147 -19.57 11.31 13.31
CA VAL A 147 -20.05 10.10 14.02
C VAL A 147 -19.71 10.08 15.52
N LEU A 148 -18.82 10.94 16.05
CA LEU A 148 -18.35 10.73 17.43
C LEU A 148 -18.81 11.69 18.54
N LEU A 149 -19.07 12.98 18.39
CA LEU A 149 -19.27 13.81 19.60
C LEU A 149 -20.11 15.09 19.41
N GLU A 150 -21.42 15.00 19.19
CA GLU A 150 -22.42 15.89 19.85
C GLU A 150 -23.77 15.17 19.97
N GLY A 151 -23.73 14.02 20.62
CA GLY A 151 -24.86 13.45 21.32
C GLY A 151 -24.78 13.81 22.80
N GLU A 152 -25.12 15.04 23.18
CA GLU A 152 -25.52 15.41 24.55
C GLU A 152 -26.60 16.50 24.47
N GLY A 153 -27.81 16.08 24.13
CA GLY A 153 -29.02 16.87 24.32
C GLY A 153 -29.87 16.27 25.44
N SER A 154 -29.55 16.56 26.70
CA SER A 154 -30.51 16.51 27.81
C SER A 154 -29.93 17.14 29.08
N GLU A 155 -30.45 18.31 29.48
CA GLU A 155 -30.89 18.67 30.84
C GLU A 155 -30.96 20.19 31.01
N ALA A 156 -32.19 20.73 31.05
CA ALA A 156 -32.73 21.72 32.00
C ALA A 156 -34.06 22.29 31.48
#